data_AF-A0A2M7DDT9-F1
#
_entry.id   AF-A0A2M7DDT9-F1
#
_cell.length_a   1.000
_cell.length_b   1.000
_cell.length_c   1.000
_cell.angle_alpha   90.00
_cell.angle_beta   90.00
_cell.angle_gamma   90.00
#
_symmetry.space_group_name_H-M   'P 1'
#
loop_
_entity.id
_entity.type
_entity.pdbx_description
1 polymer ?
#
loop_
_entity_poly.entity_id
_entity_poly.type
_entity_poly.pdbx_seq_one_letter_code
_entity_poly.pdbx_strand_id
1 'polypeptide(L)' 'MEKNQRKDIEGKQLFIDDTVEVVEEEKMRAGNPGYKFCSVGKQGKILNNGCWGTGVLVEFKTSKGPHSVGCYMRNLKKI' A
#
# COMPACT_ATOMS: atom_id res chain seq x y z
N MET A 1 2.61 -3.27 -24.10
CA MET A 1 3.46 -3.42 -22.90
C MET A 1 2.56 -3.80 -21.73
N GLU A 2 2.99 -4.84 -21.00
CA GLU A 2 2.59 -5.24 -19.63
C GLU A 2 1.12 -5.57 -19.28
N LYS A 3 0.73 -6.82 -19.55
CA LYS A 3 -0.34 -7.53 -18.79
C LYS A 3 0.22 -8.44 -17.67
N ASN A 4 1.53 -8.41 -17.42
CA ASN A 4 2.20 -9.35 -16.52
C ASN A 4 2.27 -8.92 -15.04
N GLN A 5 1.96 -7.67 -14.69
CA GLN A 5 2.08 -7.21 -13.30
C GLN A 5 0.87 -7.57 -12.42
N ARG A 6 -0.33 -7.77 -13.00
CA ARG A 6 -1.55 -8.06 -12.20
C ARG A 6 -1.53 -9.42 -11.50
N LYS A 7 -0.81 -10.40 -12.04
CA LYS A 7 -0.74 -11.76 -11.45
C LYS A 7 0.03 -11.84 -10.13
N ASP A 8 0.86 -10.83 -9.82
CA ASP A 8 1.61 -10.80 -8.56
C ASP A 8 0.84 -10.19 -7.39
N ILE A 9 -0.29 -9.53 -7.68
CA ILE A 9 -1.08 -8.72 -6.76
C ILE A 9 -2.29 -9.50 -6.24
N GLU A 10 -2.87 -10.37 -7.06
CA GLU A 10 -4.03 -11.18 -6.70
C GLU A 10 -3.61 -12.42 -5.87
N GLY A 11 -3.94 -12.43 -4.58
CA GLY A 11 -4.00 -13.66 -3.78
C GLY A 11 -2.91 -13.87 -2.73
N LYS A 12 -1.98 -12.94 -2.53
CA LYS A 12 -1.01 -13.05 -1.42
C LYS A 12 -1.61 -12.47 -0.14
N GLN A 13 -1.76 -13.31 0.87
CA GLN A 13 -2.11 -12.88 2.21
C GLN A 13 -1.01 -11.96 2.74
N LEU A 14 -1.38 -10.74 3.12
CA LEU A 14 -0.47 -9.77 3.73
C LEU A 14 -0.58 -9.87 5.24
N PHE A 15 0.54 -9.80 5.95
CA PHE A 15 0.61 -9.89 7.41
C PHE A 15 1.17 -8.61 8.02
N ILE A 16 0.90 -8.42 9.32
CA ILE A 16 1.61 -7.41 10.10
C ILE A 16 3.11 -7.67 9.98
N ASP A 17 3.87 -6.60 9.91
CA ASP A 17 5.32 -6.56 9.69
C ASP A 17 5.81 -6.88 8.27
N ASP A 18 4.93 -7.28 7.35
CA ASP A 18 5.31 -7.44 5.95
C ASP A 18 5.75 -6.09 5.35
N THR A 19 6.81 -6.13 4.56
CA THR A 19 7.19 -4.99 3.71
C THR A 19 6.43 -5.11 2.39
N VAL A 20 5.84 -4.00 1.96
CA VAL A 20 5.04 -3.91 0.74
C VAL A 20 5.48 -2.72 -0.10
N GLU A 21 5.33 -2.86 -1.42
CA GLU A 21 5.44 -1.79 -2.39
C GLU A 21 4.06 -1.45 -2.94
N VAL A 22 3.76 -0.15 -3.08
CA VAL A 22 2.57 0.32 -3.77
C VAL A 22 2.79 0.14 -5.27
N VAL A 23 1.97 -0.69 -5.91
CA VAL A 23 2.07 -1.03 -7.34
C VAL A 23 0.91 -0.48 -8.16
N GLU A 24 -0.17 -0.04 -7.51
CA GLU A 24 -1.27 0.68 -8.14
C GLU A 24 -1.67 1.89 -7.29
N GLU A 25 -1.88 3.05 -7.92
CA GLU A 25 -2.29 4.27 -7.21
C GLU A 25 -3.77 4.23 -6.82
N GLU A 26 -4.08 4.72 -5.62
CA GLU A 26 -5.46 4.80 -5.14
C GLU A 26 -6.24 5.96 -5.77
N LYS A 27 -6.95 5.65 -6.88
CA LYS A 27 -7.78 6.64 -7.57
C LYS A 27 -8.95 7.19 -6.73
N MET A 28 -9.51 6.37 -5.83
CA MET A 28 -10.65 6.79 -4.99
C MET A 28 -10.31 7.94 -4.03
N ARG A 29 -9.03 8.15 -3.72
CA ARG A 29 -8.58 9.14 -2.74
C ARG A 29 -7.57 10.14 -3.33
N ALA A 30 -7.51 10.25 -4.66
CA ALA A 30 -6.58 11.12 -5.38
C ALA A 30 -6.68 12.62 -4.99
N GLY A 31 -7.81 13.06 -4.43
CA GLY A 31 -8.00 14.42 -3.90
C GLY A 31 -7.65 14.61 -2.42
N ASN A 32 -7.33 13.55 -1.68
CA ASN A 32 -6.99 13.63 -0.26
C ASN A 32 -5.48 13.85 -0.11
N PRO A 33 -5.02 15.01 0.41
CA PRO A 33 -3.59 15.30 0.54
C PRO A 33 -2.86 14.34 1.49
N GLY A 34 -3.56 13.65 2.40
CA GLY A 34 -2.99 12.60 3.26
C GLY A 34 -2.68 11.29 2.53
N TYR A 35 -3.14 11.13 1.28
CA TYR A 35 -2.97 9.91 0.48
C TYR A 35 -1.78 9.93 -0.48
N LYS A 36 -0.95 10.99 -0.45
CA LYS A 36 0.27 11.12 -1.25
C LYS A 36 1.33 10.03 -1.00
N PHE A 37 1.14 9.20 0.03
CA PHE A 37 2.03 8.09 0.38
C PHE A 37 1.66 6.77 -0.31
N CYS A 38 0.39 6.58 -0.71
CA CYS A 38 -0.01 5.43 -1.56
C CYS A 38 0.24 5.73 -3.05
N SER A 39 1.41 6.29 -3.38
CA SER A 39 1.89 6.49 -4.75
C SER A 39 2.76 5.33 -5.19
N VAL A 40 2.68 4.96 -6.48
CA VAL A 40 3.40 3.82 -7.05
C VAL A 40 4.91 3.90 -6.78
N GLY A 41 5.51 2.77 -6.42
CA GLY A 41 6.93 2.62 -6.10
C GLY A 41 7.30 2.93 -4.64
N LYS A 42 6.35 3.43 -3.83
CA LYS A 42 6.61 3.65 -2.40
C LYS A 42 6.56 2.33 -1.64
N GLN A 43 7.55 2.14 -0.78
CA GLN A 43 7.64 0.97 0.09
C GLN A 43 7.32 1.34 1.54
N GLY A 44 6.58 0.47 2.21
CA GLY A 44 6.20 0.64 3.59
C GLY A 44 5.98 -0.69 4.29
N LYS A 45 5.78 -0.62 5.60
CA LYS A 45 5.60 -1.78 6.47
C LYS A 45 4.16 -1.85 6.96
N ILE A 46 3.55 -3.03 6.93
CA ILE A 46 2.18 -3.19 7.45
C ILE A 46 2.21 -3.14 8.97
N LEU A 47 1.44 -2.21 9.55
CA LEU A 47 1.25 -2.07 10.99
C LEU A 47 -0.03 -2.75 11.48
N ASN A 48 -1.06 -2.81 10.64
CA ASN A 48 -2.35 -3.35 11.02
C ASN A 48 -3.10 -3.91 9.80
N ASN A 49 -3.59 -5.14 9.95
CA ASN A 49 -4.53 -5.76 9.03
C ASN A 49 -5.96 -5.49 9.51
N GLY A 50 -6.58 -4.40 9.09
CA GLY A 50 -7.94 -4.10 9.55
C GLY A 50 -8.40 -2.65 9.44
N CYS A 51 -7.84 -1.85 8.53
CA CYS A 51 -8.36 -0.51 8.30
C CYS A 51 -9.51 -0.62 7.28
N TRP A 52 -10.74 -0.84 7.77
CA TRP A 52 -11.98 -0.68 7.01
C TRP A 52 -12.15 -1.69 5.86
N GLY A 53 -12.43 -2.95 6.20
CA GLY A 53 -12.85 -4.00 5.27
C GLY A 53 -11.71 -4.63 4.46
N THR A 54 -11.07 -3.86 3.58
CA THR A 54 -10.04 -4.35 2.63
C THR A 54 -8.75 -3.51 2.63
N GLY A 55 -8.63 -2.56 3.55
CA GLY A 55 -7.44 -1.73 3.75
C GLY A 55 -6.54 -2.25 4.87
N VAL A 56 -5.23 -2.03 4.69
CA VAL A 56 -4.20 -2.25 5.71
C VAL A 56 -3.56 -0.91 6.07
N LEU A 57 -3.13 -0.74 7.32
CA LEU A 57 -2.35 0.43 7.71
C LEU A 57 -0.88 0.20 7.35
N VAL A 58 -0.32 1.05 6.50
CA VAL A 58 1.07 0.95 6.03
C VAL A 58 1.87 2.15 6.54
N GLU A 59 3.00 1.88 7.17
CA GLU A 59 3.97 2.88 7.60
C GLU A 59 5.05 3.09 6.53
N PHE A 60 5.15 4.32 6.05
CA PHE A 60 6.18 4.76 5.11
C PHE A 60 7.25 5.57 5.83
N LYS A 61 8.52 5.31 5.51
CA LYS A 61 9.63 6.14 6.00
C LYS A 61 9.68 7.45 5.22
N THR A 62 9.71 8.57 5.93
CA THR A 62 9.83 9.90 5.32
C THR A 62 10.96 10.69 6.00
N SER A 63 11.42 11.77 5.37
CA SER A 63 12.44 12.67 5.95
C SER A 63 11.96 13.42 7.20
N LYS A 64 10.65 13.47 7.44
CA LYS A 64 10.04 14.12 8.62
C LYS A 64 9.64 13.13 9.72
N GLY A 65 9.99 11.85 9.56
CA GLY A 65 9.56 10.74 10.43
C GLY A 65 8.63 9.75 9.72
N PRO A 66 8.33 8.60 10.34
CA PRO A 66 7.39 7.63 9.78
C PRO A 66 6.00 8.24 9.63
N HIS A 67 5.32 7.89 8.54
CA HIS A 67 3.95 8.30 8.27
C HIS A 67 3.10 7.09 7.94
N SER A 68 1.98 6.93 8.65
CA SER A 68 1.08 5.78 8.48
C SER A 68 -0.18 6.19 7.71
N VAL A 69 -0.48 5.49 6.63
CA VAL A 69 -1.71 5.69 5.84
C VAL A 69 -2.36 4.34 5.55
N GLY A 70 -3.69 4.31 5.50
CA GLY A 70 -4.39 3.11 5.08
C GLY A 70 -4.25 2.92 3.57
N CYS A 71 -3.70 1.81 3.09
CA CYS A 71 -3.74 1.48 1.67
C CYS A 71 -4.57 0.21 1.41
N TYR A 72 -5.24 0.11 0.26
CA TYR A 72 -5.97 -1.09 -0.14
C TYR A 72 -5.01 -2.23 -0.48
N MET A 73 -5.28 -3.43 0.02
CA MET A 73 -4.41 -4.60 -0.21
C MET A 73 -4.18 -4.88 -1.70
N ARG A 74 -5.18 -4.67 -2.56
CA ARG A 74 -5.08 -4.85 -4.01
C ARG A 74 -4.10 -3.89 -4.70
N ASN A 75 -3.64 -2.85 -4.02
CA ASN A 75 -2.71 -1.86 -4.56
C ASN A 75 -1.27 -2.13 -4.09
N LEU A 76 -1.06 -3.19 -3.31
CA LEU A 76 0.18 -3.50 -2.63
C LEU A 76 0.76 -4.82 -3.14
N LYS A 77 2.08 -4.90 -3.24
CA LYS A 77 2.84 -6.12 -3.51
C LYS A 77 3.80 -6.38 -2.35
N LYS A 78 3.76 -7.58 -1.77
CA LYS A 78 4.75 -8.02 -0.78
C LYS A 78 6.14 -8.12 -1.42
N ILE A 79 7.15 -7.57 -0.75
CA ILE A 79 8.57 -7.60 -1.14
C ILE A 79 9.42 -8.30 -0.10
#